data_AF-A0A9D7KF87-F1
#
_entry.id   AF-A0A9D7KF87-F1
#
_cell.length_a   1.000
_cell.length_b   1.000
_cell.length_c   1.000
_cell.angle_alpha   90.00
_cell.angle_beta   90.00
_cell.angle_gamma   90.00
#
_symmetry.space_group_name_H-M   'P 1'
#
loop_
_entity.id
_entity.type
_entity.pdbx_description
1 polymer ?
#
loop_
_entity_poly.entity_id
_entity_poly.type
_entity_poly.pdbx_seq_one_letter_code
_entity_poly.pdbx_strand_id
1 'polypeptide(L)' 'MTGHGFRSLARTVLGDMGHRWEVLEAMLSHALVNQTAAAYVRTAYFEERRGIMQQWADYLDKAEAGAEVIPLRA' A
#
# COMPACT_ATOMS: atom_id res chain seq x y z
N MET A 1 -0.36 -6.89 -17.61
CA MET A 1 -0.26 -6.91 -16.13
C MET A 1 -1.28 -7.91 -15.59
N THR A 2 -0.92 -8.76 -14.63
CA THR A 2 -1.87 -9.67 -13.95
C THR A 2 -2.33 -9.07 -12.62
N GLY A 3 -3.41 -9.58 -12.04
CA GLY A 3 -3.87 -9.13 -10.71
C GLY A 3 -2.81 -9.32 -9.62
N HIS A 4 -2.02 -10.39 -9.70
CA HIS A 4 -0.90 -10.60 -8.78
C HIS A 4 0.19 -9.54 -8.96
N GLY A 5 0.58 -9.24 -10.20
CA GLY A 5 1.59 -8.21 -10.49
C GLY A 5 1.17 -6.82 -9.99
N PHE A 6 -0.11 -6.47 -10.13
CA PHE A 6 -0.66 -5.21 -9.60
C PHE A 6 -0.54 -5.11 -8.07
N ARG A 7 -0.86 -6.20 -7.36
CA ARG A 7 -0.75 -6.26 -5.89
C ARG A 7 0.70 -6.17 -5.42
N SER A 8 1.61 -6.84 -6.11
CA SER A 8 3.04 -6.78 -5.80
C SER A 8 3.59 -5.36 -6.00
N LEU A 9 3.20 -4.68 -7.08
CA LEU A 9 3.56 -3.28 -7.32
C LEU A 9 3.03 -2.37 -6.20
N ALA A 10 1.73 -2.46 -5.88
CA ALA A 10 1.12 -1.65 -4.82
C ALA A 10 1.83 -1.85 -3.47
N ARG A 11 2.14 -3.09 -3.10
CA ARG A 11 2.88 -3.38 -1.86
C ARG A 11 4.25 -2.72 -1.85
N THR A 12 4.98 -2.78 -2.96
CA THR A 12 6.33 -2.20 -3.02
C THR A 12 6.27 -0.68 -2.90
N VAL A 13 5.44 -0.02 -3.72
CA VAL A 13 5.30 1.44 -3.71
C VAL A 13 4.86 1.96 -2.33
N LEU A 14 3.84 1.32 -1.74
CA LEU A 14 3.33 1.71 -0.42
C LEU A 14 4.34 1.40 0.70
N GLY A 15 5.16 0.37 0.53
CA GLY A 15 6.29 0.08 1.42
C GLY A 15 7.37 1.17 1.34
N ASP A 16 7.70 1.64 0.13
CA ASP A 16 8.67 2.71 -0.10
C ASP A 16 8.17 4.06 0.44
N MET A 17 6.85 4.26 0.54
CA MET A 17 6.23 5.39 1.24
C MET A 17 6.28 5.28 2.78
N GLY A 18 6.86 4.21 3.32
CA GLY A 18 7.10 4.03 4.75
C GLY A 18 5.95 3.41 5.53
N HIS A 19 4.94 2.83 4.86
CA HIS A 19 3.86 2.13 5.55
C HIS A 19 4.36 0.84 6.22
N ARG A 20 3.75 0.53 7.37
CA ARG A 20 4.13 -0.65 8.17
C ARG A 20 3.83 -1.94 7.43
N TRP A 21 4.80 -2.84 7.45
CA TRP A 21 4.74 -4.14 6.79
C TRP A 21 3.49 -4.94 7.17
N GLU A 22 3.15 -5.00 8.45
CA GLU A 22 2.03 -5.78 8.96
C GLU A 22 0.68 -5.30 8.44
N VAL A 23 0.57 -3.99 8.18
CA VAL A 23 -0.65 -3.36 7.67
C VAL A 23 -0.80 -3.62 6.18
N LEU A 24 0.31 -3.54 5.44
CA LEU A 24 0.34 -3.86 4.00
C LEU A 24 -0.01 -5.33 3.77
N GLU A 25 0.54 -6.25 4.57
CA GLU A 25 0.20 -7.68 4.46
C GLU A 25 -1.27 -7.96 4.83
N ALA A 26 -1.79 -7.28 5.86
CA ALA A 26 -3.20 -7.37 6.23
C ALA A 26 -4.14 -6.79 5.17
N MET A 27 -3.71 -5.78 4.40
CA MET A 27 -4.45 -5.22 3.26
C MET A 27 -4.49 -6.18 2.07
N LEU A 28 -3.48 -7.04 1.95
CA LEU A 28 -3.44 -8.11 0.96
C LEU A 28 -4.15 -9.40 1.43
N SER A 29 -4.79 -9.39 2.60
CA SER A 29 -5.41 -10.58 3.18
C SER A 29 -4.45 -11.78 3.28
N HIS A 30 -3.15 -11.51 3.42
CA HIS A 30 -2.16 -12.55 3.62
C HIS A 30 -2.28 -13.11 5.03
N ALA A 31 -2.11 -14.43 5.15
CA ALA A 31 -2.01 -15.07 6.45
C ALA A 31 -0.63 -14.77 7.06
N LEU A 32 -0.61 -14.52 8.37
CA LEU A 32 0.64 -14.39 9.10
C LEU A 32 1.38 -15.74 9.09
N VAL A 33 2.65 -15.71 8.69
CA VAL A 33 3.50 -16.91 8.63
C VAL A 33 3.73 -17.51 10.02
N ASN A 34 3.91 -16.66 11.04
CA ASN A 34 4.11 -17.09 12.42
C ASN A 34 2.75 -17.29 13.12
N GLN A 35 2.37 -18.55 13.32
CA GLN A 35 1.10 -18.92 13.98
C GLN A 35 1.02 -18.47 15.44
N THR A 36 2.15 -18.40 16.15
CA THR A 36 2.15 -17.90 17.53
C THR A 36 1.80 -16.41 17.55
N ALA A 37 2.44 -15.61 16.69
CA ALA A 37 2.10 -14.19 16.55
C ALA A 37 0.64 -13.99 16.09
N ALA A 38 0.18 -14.82 15.15
CA ALA A 38 -1.20 -14.77 14.65
C ALA A 38 -2.25 -14.97 15.74
N ALA A 39 -1.98 -15.80 16.76
CA ALA A 39 -2.88 -16.01 17.89
C ALA A 39 -3.11 -14.74 18.74
N TYR A 40 -2.16 -13.80 18.73
CA TYR A 40 -2.21 -12.57 19.52
C TYR A 40 -2.60 -11.33 18.69
N VAL A 41 -2.47 -11.37 17.36
CA VAL A 41 -2.91 -10.26 16.50
C VAL A 41 -4.44 -10.22 16.46
N ARG A 42 -5.01 -9.30 17.25
CA ARG A 42 -6.47 -9.06 17.35
C ARG A 42 -6.94 -7.86 16.52
N THR A 43 -6.01 -7.18 15.84
CA THR A 43 -6.29 -5.96 15.08
C THR A 43 -6.36 -6.24 13.60
N ALA A 44 -7.35 -5.66 12.94
CA ALA A 44 -7.47 -5.65 11.48
C ALA A 44 -6.87 -4.39 10.85
N TYR A 45 -6.26 -3.50 11.64
CA TYR A 45 -5.69 -2.22 11.19
C TYR A 45 -6.65 -1.41 10.29
N PHE A 46 -7.96 -1.46 10.56
CA PHE A 46 -8.96 -0.98 9.60
C PHE A 46 -8.80 0.50 9.23
N GLU A 47 -8.63 1.36 10.24
CA GLU A 47 -8.44 2.80 10.03
C GLU A 47 -7.18 3.10 9.20
N GLU A 48 -6.09 2.42 9.51
CA GLU A 48 -4.80 2.60 8.83
C GLU A 48 -4.85 2.06 7.39
N ARG A 49 -5.45 0.87 7.18
CA ARG A 49 -5.70 0.32 5.84
C ARG A 49 -6.55 1.25 4.99
N ARG A 50 -7.56 1.90 5.57
CA ARG A 50 -8.38 2.88 4.84
C ARG A 50 -7.53 4.06 4.37
N GLY A 51 -6.71 4.63 5.25
CA GLY A 51 -5.81 5.73 4.91
C GLY A 51 -4.79 5.34 3.82
N ILE A 52 -4.21 4.14 3.92
CA ILE A 52 -3.29 3.60 2.92
C ILE A 52 -3.99 3.39 1.57
N MET A 53 -5.22 2.87 1.57
CA MET A 53 -5.97 2.69 0.32
C MET A 53 -6.37 4.01 -0.34
N GLN A 54 -6.61 5.06 0.45
CA GLN A 54 -6.77 6.40 -0.10
C GLN A 54 -5.47 6.90 -0.73
N GLN A 55 -4.33 6.75 -0.05
CA GLN A 55 -3.03 7.15 -0.61
C GLN A 55 -2.67 6.38 -1.88
N TRP A 56 -3.06 5.10 -1.96
CA TRP A 56 -2.91 4.32 -3.18
C TRP A 56 -3.79 4.85 -4.31
N ALA A 57 -5.05 5.22 -4.03
CA ALA A 57 -5.92 5.87 -5.02
C ALA A 57 -5.30 7.20 -5.50
N ASP A 58 -4.85 8.05 -4.59
CA ASP A 58 -4.23 9.33 -4.93
C ASP A 58 -2.94 9.16 -5.77
N TYR A 59 -2.16 8.10 -5.52
CA TYR A 59 -0.99 7.75 -6.34
C TYR A 59 -1.40 7.37 -7.77
N LEU A 60 -2.45 6.55 -7.91
CA LEU A 60 -2.95 6.13 -9.23
C LEU A 60 -3.52 7.31 -10.01
N ASP A 61 -4.28 8.19 -9.36
CA ASP A 61 -4.85 9.40 -9.98
C ASP A 61 -3.74 10.32 -10.52
N LYS A 62 -2.65 10.49 -9.75
CA LYS A 62 -1.47 11.24 -10.21
C LYS A 62 -0.78 10.56 -11.38
N ALA A 63 -0.63 9.23 -11.33
CA ALA A 63 -0.02 8.47 -12.42
C ALA A 63 -0.85 8.56 -13.72
N GLU A 64 -2.18 8.57 -13.61
CA GLU A 64 -3.10 8.77 -14.73
C GLU A 64 -3.05 10.20 -15.29
N ALA A 65 -3.02 11.21 -14.42
CA ALA A 65 -2.94 12.61 -14.81
C ALA A 65 -1.64 12.96 -15.57
N GLY A 66 -0.60 12.14 -15.44
CA GLY A 66 0.69 12.30 -16.09
C GLY A 66 1.71 13.08 -15.24
N ALA A 67 2.76 13.59 -15.88
CA ALA A 67 3.85 14.25 -15.18
C ALA A 67 3.45 15.66 -14.68
N GLU A 68 3.81 15.99 -13.44
CA GLU A 68 3.75 17.36 -12.94
C GLU A 68 4.80 18.22 -13.66
N VAL A 69 4.34 19.19 -14.45
CA VAL A 69 5.23 20.09 -15.22
C VAL A 69 5.73 21.19 -14.30
N ILE A 70 7.00 21.09 -13.89
CA ILE A 70 7.66 22.11 -13.06
C ILE A 70 8.40 23.11 -13.97
N PRO A 71 7.95 24.37 -14.08
CA PRO A 71 8.62 25.37 -14.89
C PRO A 71 9.98 25.76 -14.26
N LEU A 72 11.04 25.66 -15.05
CA LEU A 72 12.35 26.15 -14.65
C LEU A 72 12.39 27.67 -14.82
N ARG A 73 12.77 28.39 -13.76
CA ARG A 73 13.01 29.84 -13.83
C ARG A 73 14.41 30.09 -14.39
N ALA A 74 14.52 30.99 -15.36
CA ALA A 74 15.78 31.52 -15.89
C ALA A 74 16.40 32.54 -14.92
#